data_AF-A0A0C3QMC4-F1
#
_entry.id   AF-A0A0C3QMC4-F1
#
_cell.length_a   1.000
_cell.length_b   1.000
_cell.length_c   1.000
_cell.angle_alpha   90.00
_cell.angle_beta   90.00
_cell.angle_gamma   90.00
#
_symmetry.space_group_name_H-M   'P 1'
#
loop_
_entity.id
_entity.type
_entity.pdbx_description
1 polymer ?
#
loop_
_entity_poly.entity_id
_entity_poly.type
_entity_poly.pdbx_seq_one_letter_code
_entity_poly.pdbx_strand_id
1 'polypeptide(L)'
;VNQQATNLVMTIDDGTGQIEARQWLDGSSGMDLEQLMEKQGVRENEWIRVLGTVKHFGGKRHFNAMVIRAVTDPHEIYFSMLEALQVHMLYTRGPPAGASQGLSNNSQYAYNAATSTSNAGSALGGFAHLPAMERKIVQHIINSAPDEEGIHVTDLTRGLGPNVNAEDVSNALDRLTEAGHIFNTIDEFHYQIST
;
A
#
# COMPACT_ATOMS: atom_id res chain seq x y z
N VAL A 1 9.21 37.67 -9.59
CA VAL A 1 8.10 37.07 -10.37
C VAL A 1 8.14 35.59 -10.07
N ASN A 2 7.26 35.10 -9.20
CA ASN A 2 7.36 33.74 -8.69
C ASN A 2 5.97 33.14 -8.51
N GLN A 3 5.90 31.80 -8.62
CA GLN A 3 4.74 30.92 -8.54
C GLN A 3 3.95 30.73 -9.84
N GLN A 4 4.35 29.71 -10.60
CA GLN A 4 3.40 28.89 -11.33
C GLN A 4 3.25 27.58 -10.56
N ALA A 5 2.00 27.19 -10.28
CA ALA A 5 1.67 25.99 -9.53
C ALA A 5 2.36 24.76 -10.15
N THR A 6 3.10 24.00 -9.34
CA THR A 6 3.89 22.83 -9.78
C THR A 6 3.05 21.55 -9.87
N ASN A 7 1.73 21.68 -9.97
CA ASN A 7 0.83 20.54 -9.97
C ASN A 7 -0.43 20.77 -10.81
N LEU A 8 -0.92 19.67 -11.37
CA LEU A 8 -2.27 19.51 -11.89
C LEU A 8 -3.18 19.15 -10.72
N VAL A 9 -4.26 19.90 -10.52
CA VAL A 9 -5.32 19.60 -9.56
C VAL A 9 -6.62 19.45 -10.32
N MET A 10 -7.31 18.35 -10.08
CA MET A 10 -8.54 17.98 -10.78
C MET A 10 -9.50 17.29 -9.81
N THR A 11 -10.79 17.47 -10.04
CA THR A 11 -11.83 16.73 -9.32
C THR A 11 -12.23 15.54 -10.17
N ILE A 12 -12.15 14.34 -9.62
CA ILE A 12 -12.58 13.10 -10.27
C ILE A 12 -13.95 12.71 -9.72
N ASP A 13 -14.87 12.33 -10.59
CA ASP A 13 -16.20 11.82 -10.27
C ASP A 13 -16.40 10.47 -10.99
N ASP A 14 -16.73 9.42 -10.23
CA ASP A 14 -17.03 8.08 -10.76
C ASP A 14 -18.52 7.71 -10.63
N GLY A 15 -19.37 8.65 -10.22
CA GLY A 15 -20.80 8.46 -9.93
C GLY A 15 -21.10 7.95 -8.52
N THR A 16 -20.09 7.51 -7.75
CA THR A 16 -20.24 7.11 -6.34
C THR A 16 -19.81 8.22 -5.37
N GLY A 17 -19.04 9.18 -5.86
CA GLY A 17 -18.61 10.37 -5.14
C GLY A 17 -17.53 11.13 -5.90
N GLN A 18 -17.03 12.19 -5.26
CA GLN A 18 -15.99 13.04 -5.84
C GLN A 18 -14.75 13.07 -4.94
N ILE A 19 -13.58 13.13 -5.57
CA ILE A 19 -12.29 13.28 -4.87
C ILE A 19 -11.36 14.24 -5.61
N GLU A 20 -10.67 15.10 -4.86
CA GLU A 20 -9.59 15.93 -5.40
C GLU A 20 -8.37 15.03 -5.66
N ALA A 21 -7.90 15.01 -6.91
CA ALA A 21 -6.67 14.38 -7.32
C ALA A 21 -5.61 15.42 -7.68
N ARG A 22 -4.38 15.16 -7.26
CA ARG A 22 -3.22 16.03 -7.49
C ARG A 22 -2.09 15.26 -8.14
N GLN A 23 -1.64 15.71 -9.30
CA GLN A 23 -0.42 15.21 -9.95
C GLN A 23 0.63 16.30 -9.94
N TRP A 24 1.82 15.98 -9.43
CA TRP A 24 2.94 16.91 -9.43
C TRP A 24 3.66 16.87 -10.76
N LEU A 25 4.05 18.05 -11.26
CA LEU A 25 4.91 18.18 -12.43
C LEU A 25 6.31 17.67 -12.08
N ASP A 26 6.85 16.80 -12.91
CA ASP A 26 8.25 16.41 -12.81
C ASP A 26 9.11 17.57 -13.33
N GLY A 27 9.79 18.27 -12.42
CA GLY A 27 10.66 19.40 -12.76
C GLY A 27 11.81 19.04 -13.70
N SER A 28 12.14 17.76 -13.87
CA SER A 28 13.15 17.29 -14.83
C SER A 28 12.62 17.18 -16.26
N SER A 29 11.29 17.08 -16.43
CA SER A 29 10.66 16.88 -17.74
C SER A 29 10.64 18.12 -18.63
N GLY A 30 10.75 19.32 -18.02
CA GLY A 30 10.64 20.60 -18.72
C GLY A 30 9.25 20.89 -19.30
N MET A 31 8.27 20.00 -19.11
CA MET A 31 6.90 20.18 -19.56
C MET A 31 6.15 21.10 -18.60
N ASP A 32 5.34 21.99 -19.18
CA ASP A 32 4.32 22.72 -18.43
C ASP A 32 3.04 21.88 -18.28
N LEU A 33 2.05 22.45 -17.59
CA LEU A 33 0.78 21.78 -17.32
C LEU A 33 0.00 21.44 -18.59
N GLU A 34 0.01 22.32 -19.58
CA GLU A 34 -0.79 22.20 -20.78
C GLU A 34 -0.20 21.13 -21.71
N GLN A 35 1.13 21.10 -21.84
CA GLN A 35 1.85 20.03 -22.52
C GLN A 35 1.67 18.67 -21.84
N LEU A 36 1.61 18.63 -20.51
CA LEU A 36 1.33 17.40 -19.77
C LEU A 36 -0.07 16.86 -20.09
N MET A 37 -1.09 17.73 -20.05
CA MET A 37 -2.47 17.36 -20.37
C MET A 37 -2.62 16.88 -21.81
N GLU A 38 -2.00 17.59 -22.76
CA GLU A 38 -2.00 17.20 -24.18
C GLU A 38 -1.34 15.82 -24.38
N LYS A 39 -0.17 15.59 -23.76
CA LYS A 39 0.53 14.31 -23.82
C LYS A 39 -0.28 13.17 -23.20
N GLN A 40 -1.02 13.43 -22.12
CA GLN A 40 -1.87 12.44 -21.46
C GLN A 40 -3.23 12.24 -22.16
N GLY A 41 -3.57 13.13 -23.09
CA GLY A 41 -4.87 13.18 -23.76
C GLY A 41 -6.02 13.59 -22.84
N VAL A 42 -5.73 14.18 -21.68
CA VAL A 42 -6.73 14.46 -20.64
C VAL A 42 -7.48 15.76 -20.98
N ARG A 43 -8.81 15.69 -21.00
CA ARG A 43 -9.71 16.84 -21.18
C ARG A 43 -10.77 16.86 -20.09
N GLU A 44 -11.34 18.03 -19.85
CA GLU A 44 -12.48 18.15 -18.95
C GLU A 44 -13.66 17.32 -19.46
N ASN A 45 -14.38 16.69 -18.53
CA ASN A 45 -15.56 15.86 -18.80
C ASN A 45 -15.28 14.60 -19.66
N GLU A 46 -14.03 14.13 -19.68
CA GLU A 46 -13.69 12.83 -20.29
C GLU A 46 -13.35 11.77 -19.26
N TRP A 47 -13.53 10.50 -19.65
CA TRP A 47 -13.13 9.37 -18.83
C TRP A 47 -11.61 9.23 -18.84
N ILE A 48 -11.05 9.07 -17.64
CA ILE A 48 -9.62 8.93 -17.42
C ILE A 48 -9.34 7.74 -16.50
N ARG A 49 -8.16 7.16 -16.65
CA ARG A 49 -7.59 6.23 -15.67
C ARG A 49 -6.53 6.94 -14.87
N VAL A 50 -6.64 6.81 -13.56
CA VAL A 50 -5.75 7.45 -12.59
C VAL A 50 -5.16 6.36 -11.70
N LEU A 51 -3.83 6.32 -11.59
CA LEU A 51 -3.10 5.46 -10.67
C LEU A 51 -2.36 6.33 -9.65
N GLY A 52 -2.38 5.92 -8.38
CA GLY A 52 -1.82 6.71 -7.31
C GLY A 52 -2.20 6.19 -5.93
N THR A 53 -2.10 7.07 -4.94
CA THR A 53 -2.35 6.73 -3.54
C THR A 53 -3.36 7.67 -2.91
N VAL A 54 -4.28 7.12 -2.12
CA VAL A 54 -5.17 7.93 -1.28
C VAL A 54 -4.38 8.41 -0.06
N LYS A 55 -4.49 9.70 0.25
CA LYS A 55 -3.86 10.34 1.40
C LYS A 55 -4.93 11.03 2.25
N HIS A 56 -4.70 11.07 3.55
CA HIS A 56 -5.56 11.78 4.50
C HIS A 56 -4.70 12.80 5.25
N PHE A 57 -5.05 14.08 5.15
CA PHE A 57 -4.34 15.16 5.82
C PHE A 57 -5.32 16.26 6.23
N GLY A 58 -5.20 16.75 7.46
CA GLY A 58 -6.05 17.83 7.97
C GLY A 58 -7.55 17.54 7.90
N GLY A 59 -7.95 16.28 8.17
CA GLY A 59 -9.35 15.85 8.10
C GLY A 59 -9.91 15.69 6.69
N LYS A 60 -9.11 15.89 5.64
CA LYS A 60 -9.53 15.76 4.24
C LYS A 60 -8.80 14.62 3.53
N ARG A 61 -9.56 13.82 2.78
CA ARG A 61 -9.02 12.80 1.89
C ARG A 61 -8.72 13.43 0.52
N HIS A 62 -7.54 13.14 -0.02
CA HIS A 62 -7.14 13.54 -1.37
C HIS A 62 -6.41 12.39 -2.05
N PHE A 63 -6.38 12.41 -3.37
CA PHE A 63 -5.71 11.41 -4.19
C PHE A 63 -4.40 11.98 -4.75
N ASN A 64 -3.26 11.38 -4.41
CA ASN A 64 -1.99 11.73 -5.03
C ASN A 64 -1.80 10.89 -6.29
N ALA A 65 -1.98 11.52 -7.45
CA ALA A 65 -1.92 10.88 -8.75
C ALA A 65 -0.48 10.78 -9.26
N MET A 66 -0.06 9.55 -9.56
CA MET A 66 1.24 9.25 -10.16
C MET A 66 1.13 9.17 -11.69
N VAL A 67 0.08 8.52 -12.17
CA VAL A 67 -0.19 8.36 -13.61
C VAL A 67 -1.63 8.76 -13.89
N ILE A 68 -1.82 9.56 -14.94
CA ILE A 68 -3.12 9.95 -15.47
C ILE A 68 -3.09 9.73 -16.98
N ARG A 69 -4.17 9.14 -17.51
CA ARG A 69 -4.36 9.00 -18.96
C ARG A 69 -5.84 9.02 -19.34
N ALA A 70 -6.14 9.45 -20.55
CA ALA A 70 -7.47 9.26 -21.13
C ALA A 70 -7.80 7.77 -21.31
N VAL A 71 -9.05 7.42 -21.04
CA VAL A 71 -9.61 6.10 -21.38
C VAL A 71 -9.88 6.06 -22.88
N THR A 72 -9.37 5.03 -23.55
CA THR A 72 -9.51 4.87 -25.01
C THR A 72 -10.48 3.76 -25.39
N ASP A 73 -10.71 2.80 -24.50
CA ASP A 73 -11.67 1.71 -24.67
C ASP A 73 -12.80 1.87 -23.63
N PRO A 74 -14.07 2.03 -24.05
CA PRO A 74 -15.21 2.10 -23.14
C PRO A 74 -15.32 0.90 -22.19
N HIS A 75 -14.80 -0.27 -22.55
CA HIS A 75 -14.83 -1.45 -21.67
C HIS A 75 -13.93 -1.32 -20.44
N GLU A 76 -12.95 -0.41 -20.46
CA GLU A 76 -12.07 -0.15 -19.32
C GLU A 76 -12.85 0.35 -18.09
N ILE A 77 -13.94 1.10 -18.31
CA ILE A 77 -14.80 1.63 -17.24
C ILE A 77 -15.50 0.46 -16.53
N TYR A 78 -16.16 -0.41 -17.29
CA TYR A 78 -16.86 -1.58 -16.73
C TYR A 78 -15.87 -2.52 -16.05
N PHE A 79 -14.70 -2.73 -16.65
CA PHE A 79 -13.63 -3.52 -16.05
C PHE A 79 -13.21 -2.95 -14.70
N SER A 80 -12.99 -1.62 -14.60
CA SER A 80 -12.59 -0.98 -13.35
C SER A 80 -13.64 -1.15 -12.24
N MET A 81 -14.94 -1.09 -12.56
CA MET A 81 -16.01 -1.33 -11.59
C MET A 81 -16.03 -2.79 -11.11
N LEU A 82 -15.86 -3.74 -12.03
CA LEU A 82 -15.80 -5.17 -11.72
C LEU A 82 -14.55 -5.51 -10.91
N GLU A 83 -13.41 -4.91 -11.22
CA GLU A 83 -12.15 -5.03 -10.49
C GLU A 83 -12.33 -4.54 -9.05
N ALA A 84 -12.88 -3.34 -8.86
CA ALA A 84 -13.16 -2.80 -7.52
C ALA A 84 -14.08 -3.73 -6.70
N LEU A 85 -15.14 -4.25 -7.33
CA LEU A 85 -16.05 -5.20 -6.69
C LEU A 85 -15.35 -6.51 -6.32
N GLN A 86 -14.58 -7.09 -7.24
CA GLN A 86 -13.86 -8.33 -7.04
C GLN A 86 -12.83 -8.20 -5.90
N VAL A 87 -12.03 -7.14 -5.93
CA VAL A 87 -11.03 -6.84 -4.89
C VAL A 87 -11.72 -6.66 -3.54
N HIS A 88 -12.79 -5.87 -3.49
CA HIS A 88 -13.55 -5.67 -2.25
C HIS A 88 -14.12 -6.99 -1.70
N MET A 89 -14.71 -7.83 -2.55
CA MET A 89 -15.22 -9.13 -2.14
C MET A 89 -14.11 -10.06 -1.65
N LEU A 90 -12.95 -10.06 -2.31
CA LEU A 90 -11.81 -10.87 -1.90
C LEU A 90 -11.33 -10.47 -0.50
N TYR A 91 -11.21 -9.17 -0.21
CA TYR A 91 -10.75 -8.70 1.10
C TYR A 91 -11.80 -8.82 2.20
N THR A 92 -13.10 -8.74 1.87
CA THR A 92 -14.18 -8.80 2.87
C THR A 92 -14.74 -10.20 3.10
N ARG A 93 -14.63 -11.10 2.12
CA ARG A 93 -15.20 -12.46 2.16
C ARG A 93 -14.17 -13.57 1.98
N GLY A 94 -12.93 -13.24 1.64
CA GLY A 94 -11.89 -14.22 1.32
C GLY A 94 -12.04 -14.80 -0.09
N PRO A 95 -11.10 -15.67 -0.52
CA PRO A 95 -11.15 -16.30 -1.82
C PRO A 95 -12.37 -17.24 -1.95
N PRO A 96 -12.89 -17.48 -3.17
CA PRO A 96 -13.98 -18.42 -3.40
C PRO A 96 -13.64 -19.80 -2.84
N ALA A 97 -14.63 -20.45 -2.19
CA ALA A 97 -14.46 -21.80 -1.66
C ALA A 97 -13.99 -22.76 -2.76
N GLY A 98 -12.82 -23.37 -2.58
CA GLY A 98 -12.19 -24.28 -3.55
C GLY A 98 -11.05 -23.67 -4.39
N ALA A 99 -10.80 -22.35 -4.34
CA ALA A 99 -9.71 -21.71 -5.09
C ALA A 99 -8.29 -21.93 -4.48
N SER A 100 -8.19 -22.62 -3.35
CA SER A 100 -6.92 -22.95 -2.67
C SER A 100 -6.17 -24.15 -3.27
N GLN A 101 -6.65 -24.74 -4.37
CA GLN A 101 -5.93 -25.78 -5.11
C GLN A 101 -5.74 -25.36 -6.57
N GLY A 102 -4.56 -24.82 -6.92
CA GLY A 102 -4.05 -24.97 -8.30
C GLY A 102 -3.61 -23.75 -9.09
N LEU A 103 -3.35 -22.57 -8.50
CA LEU A 103 -2.76 -21.45 -9.26
C LEU A 103 -1.28 -21.26 -8.92
N SER A 104 -0.49 -22.24 -9.38
CA SER A 104 0.96 -22.11 -9.53
C SER A 104 1.28 -21.15 -10.69
N ASN A 105 1.65 -19.92 -10.31
CA ASN A 105 2.86 -19.24 -10.79
C ASN A 105 3.08 -19.05 -12.32
N ASN A 106 2.06 -18.63 -13.08
CA ASN A 106 2.31 -18.11 -14.43
C ASN A 106 1.26 -17.08 -14.89
N SER A 107 1.30 -15.88 -14.32
CA SER A 107 0.59 -14.73 -14.89
C SER A 107 1.41 -13.46 -14.68
N GLN A 108 2.09 -13.05 -15.76
CA GLN A 108 3.01 -11.92 -15.84
C GLN A 108 2.29 -10.54 -15.84
N TYR A 109 1.02 -10.49 -15.42
CA TYR A 109 0.21 -9.28 -15.26
C TYR A 109 -0.56 -9.22 -13.92
N ALA A 110 -0.13 -9.98 -12.91
CA ALA A 110 -0.66 -9.85 -11.56
C ALA A 110 0.04 -8.69 -10.85
N TYR A 111 -0.60 -7.50 -10.82
CA TYR A 111 -0.33 -6.54 -9.77
C TYR A 111 -0.67 -7.22 -8.43
N ASN A 112 0.32 -7.24 -7.53
CA ASN A 112 0.35 -8.00 -6.28
C ASN A 112 -0.99 -8.03 -5.53
N ALA A 113 -1.76 -9.09 -5.74
CA ALA A 113 -2.68 -9.62 -4.75
C ALA A 113 -1.90 -10.65 -3.93
N ALA A 114 -1.05 -10.17 -3.04
CA ALA A 114 -0.46 -11.02 -2.02
C ALA A 114 -1.59 -11.49 -1.10
N THR A 115 -1.84 -12.79 -1.19
CA THR A 115 -2.74 -13.59 -0.39
C THR A 115 -2.57 -13.36 1.11
N SER A 116 -3.47 -12.62 1.74
CA SER A 116 -3.71 -12.69 3.18
C SER A 116 -4.66 -13.86 3.47
N THR A 117 -4.16 -15.08 3.29
CA THR A 117 -4.82 -16.28 3.80
C THR A 117 -4.45 -16.39 5.28
N SER A 118 -5.46 -16.17 6.13
CA SER A 118 -5.48 -16.52 7.55
C SER A 118 -5.23 -18.02 7.73
N ASN A 119 -3.95 -18.38 7.77
CA ASN A 119 -3.45 -19.55 8.45
C ASN A 119 -2.33 -19.04 9.34
N ALA A 120 -2.45 -19.26 10.65
CA ALA A 120 -1.48 -18.89 11.67
C ALA A 120 -0.08 -19.56 11.52
N GLY A 121 0.19 -20.19 10.36
CA GLY A 121 1.50 -20.67 9.93
C GLY A 121 2.00 -20.05 8.61
N SER A 122 1.27 -19.12 7.98
CA SER A 122 1.58 -18.60 6.63
C SER A 122 2.03 -17.14 6.58
N ALA A 123 1.86 -16.37 7.66
CA ALA A 123 2.37 -15.00 7.76
C ALA A 123 3.91 -14.93 7.77
N LEU A 124 4.59 -16.05 8.08
CA LEU A 124 6.05 -16.19 7.94
C LEU A 124 6.55 -16.24 6.50
N GLY A 125 5.67 -16.53 5.52
CA GLY A 125 6.09 -16.76 4.13
C GLY A 125 6.70 -15.52 3.48
N GLY A 126 6.17 -14.33 3.78
CA GLY A 126 6.72 -13.05 3.29
C GLY A 126 8.04 -12.66 3.94
N PHE A 127 8.33 -13.19 5.13
CA PHE A 127 9.51 -12.84 5.94
C PHE A 127 10.55 -13.97 6.01
N ALA A 128 10.39 -15.03 5.21
CA ALA A 128 11.30 -16.18 5.20
C ALA A 128 12.73 -15.80 4.77
N HIS A 129 12.87 -14.76 3.95
CA HIS A 129 14.15 -14.25 3.47
C HIS A 129 14.92 -13.42 4.51
N LEU A 130 14.26 -12.99 5.60
CA LEU A 130 14.90 -12.21 6.65
C LEU A 130 15.84 -13.07 7.51
N PRO A 131 16.87 -12.47 8.13
CA PRO A 131 17.75 -13.19 9.05
C PRO A 131 16.98 -13.67 10.29
N ALA A 132 17.60 -14.60 11.03
CA ALA A 132 16.89 -15.37 12.06
C ALA A 132 16.36 -14.52 13.22
N MET A 133 16.98 -13.38 13.50
CA MET A 133 16.60 -12.48 14.59
C MET A 133 15.36 -11.65 14.21
N GLU A 134 15.42 -11.04 13.04
CA GLU A 134 14.36 -10.24 12.43
C GLU A 134 13.11 -11.08 12.20
N ARG A 135 13.28 -12.32 11.72
CA ARG A 135 12.18 -13.27 11.55
C ARG A 135 11.50 -13.64 12.87
N LYS A 136 12.28 -13.80 13.95
CA LYS A 136 11.73 -14.08 15.28
C LYS A 136 10.95 -12.89 15.83
N ILE A 137 11.45 -11.67 15.63
CA ILE A 137 10.76 -10.43 16.00
C ILE A 137 9.42 -10.34 15.27
N VAL A 138 9.44 -10.44 13.94
CA VAL A 138 8.22 -10.38 13.12
C VAL A 138 7.24 -11.49 13.52
N GLN A 139 7.72 -12.71 13.75
CA GLN A 139 6.88 -13.81 14.22
C GLN A 139 6.24 -13.52 15.58
N HIS A 140 6.95 -12.84 16.48
CA HIS A 140 6.41 -12.47 17.77
C HIS A 140 5.36 -11.36 17.65
N ILE A 141 5.57 -10.38 16.76
CA ILE A 141 4.57 -9.34 16.45
C ILE A 141 3.30 -9.95 15.85
N ILE A 142 3.42 -10.92 14.92
CA ILE A 142 2.27 -11.62 14.30
C ILE A 142 1.45 -12.39 15.34
N ASN A 143 2.13 -13.11 16.24
CA ASN A 143 1.47 -13.97 17.21
C ASN A 143 0.89 -13.19 18.40
N SER A 144 1.38 -11.99 18.64
CA SER A 144 0.82 -11.07 19.61
C SER A 144 -0.41 -10.45 18.98
N ALA A 145 -1.55 -10.52 19.68
CA ALA A 145 -2.85 -10.12 19.13
C ALA A 145 -2.81 -8.69 18.54
N PRO A 146 -3.56 -8.41 17.46
CA PRO A 146 -3.57 -7.11 16.82
C PRO A 146 -4.38 -6.11 17.65
N ASP A 147 -3.76 -5.56 18.71
CA ASP A 147 -4.26 -4.36 19.35
C ASP A 147 -3.82 -3.14 18.54
N GLU A 148 -4.68 -2.11 18.49
CA GLU A 148 -4.42 -0.85 17.76
C GLU A 148 -3.09 -0.19 18.19
N GLU A 149 -2.64 -0.45 19.42
CA GLU A 149 -1.43 0.12 20.00
C GLU A 149 -0.14 -0.57 19.52
N GLY A 150 -0.20 -1.81 19.01
CA GLY A 150 1.00 -2.58 18.65
C GLY A 150 1.71 -3.21 19.85
N ILE A 151 2.90 -3.79 19.63
CA ILE A 151 3.65 -4.44 20.70
C ILE A 151 4.80 -3.56 21.19
N HIS A 152 4.90 -3.40 22.50
CA HIS A 152 5.99 -2.66 23.13
C HIS A 152 7.32 -3.42 23.09
N VAL A 153 8.42 -2.71 22.90
CA VAL A 153 9.79 -3.28 22.81
C VAL A 153 10.18 -4.17 24.00
N THR A 154 9.68 -3.87 25.21
CA THR A 154 9.95 -4.70 26.41
C THR A 154 9.24 -6.04 26.36
N ASP A 155 8.06 -6.11 25.74
CA ASP A 155 7.32 -7.36 25.60
C ASP A 155 7.92 -8.21 24.47
N LEU A 156 8.37 -7.56 23.40
CA LEU A 156 9.17 -8.17 22.34
C LEU A 156 10.45 -8.84 22.89
N THR A 157 11.27 -8.10 23.63
CA THR A 157 12.50 -8.62 24.25
C THR A 157 12.22 -9.78 25.21
N ARG A 158 11.15 -9.71 26.01
CA ARG A 158 10.72 -10.81 26.90
C ARG A 158 10.30 -12.06 26.12
N GLY A 159 9.61 -11.88 25.00
CA GLY A 159 9.10 -12.96 24.15
C GLY A 159 10.16 -13.71 23.34
N LEU A 160 11.29 -13.07 23.06
CA LEU A 160 12.40 -13.63 22.25
C LEU A 160 13.32 -14.57 23.04
N GLY A 161 13.16 -14.61 24.37
CA GLY A 161 13.82 -15.54 25.28
C GLY A 161 15.08 -14.98 25.97
N PRO A 162 15.61 -15.70 26.97
CA PRO A 162 16.63 -15.18 27.91
C PRO A 162 18.06 -15.03 27.33
N ASN A 163 18.30 -15.46 26.10
CA ASN A 163 19.63 -15.46 25.46
C ASN A 163 19.80 -14.37 24.39
N VAL A 164 18.93 -13.36 24.38
CA VAL A 164 18.93 -12.30 23.37
C VAL A 164 19.40 -11.00 24.02
N ASN A 165 20.42 -10.36 23.43
CA ASN A 165 20.90 -9.06 23.88
C ASN A 165 19.95 -7.94 23.41
N ALA A 166 19.70 -6.95 24.28
CA ALA A 166 18.85 -5.81 23.97
C ALA A 166 19.39 -4.98 22.79
N GLU A 167 20.72 -4.89 22.67
CA GLU A 167 21.39 -4.18 21.57
C GLU A 167 21.12 -4.84 20.21
N ASP A 168 21.14 -6.18 20.16
CA ASP A 168 20.84 -6.93 18.94
C ASP A 168 19.38 -6.78 18.52
N VAL A 169 18.46 -6.67 19.49
CA VAL A 169 17.03 -6.42 19.23
C VAL A 169 16.82 -5.02 18.67
N SER A 170 17.46 -4.00 19.26
CA SER A 170 17.37 -2.62 18.77
C SER A 170 17.87 -2.52 17.33
N ASN A 171 19.05 -3.07 17.05
CA ASN A 171 19.63 -3.08 15.70
C ASN A 171 18.74 -3.83 14.69
N ALA A 172 18.08 -4.91 15.10
CA ALA A 172 17.17 -5.65 14.25
C ALA A 172 15.86 -4.89 13.97
N LEU A 173 15.33 -4.16 14.96
CA LEU A 173 14.16 -3.29 14.81
C LEU A 173 14.46 -2.13 13.86
N ASP A 174 15.64 -1.51 13.97
CA ASP A 174 16.05 -0.42 13.07
C ASP A 174 16.09 -0.90 11.60
N ARG A 175 16.70 -2.07 11.35
CA ARG A 175 16.76 -2.67 10.02
C ARG A 175 15.38 -3.02 9.46
N LEU A 176 14.52 -3.58 10.30
CA LEU A 176 13.14 -3.92 9.91
C LEU A 176 12.32 -2.67 9.58
N THR A 177 12.56 -1.58 10.30
CA THR A 177 11.91 -0.28 10.07
C THR A 177 12.43 0.37 8.79
N GLU A 178 13.75 0.38 8.58
CA GLU A 178 14.39 0.90 7.35
C GLU A 178 13.97 0.12 6.10
N ALA A 179 13.82 -1.20 6.22
CA ALA A 179 13.31 -2.06 5.15
C ALA A 179 11.79 -1.94 4.94
N GLY A 180 11.07 -1.22 5.81
CA GLY A 180 9.62 -1.02 5.72
C GLY A 180 8.79 -2.26 6.08
N HIS A 181 9.33 -3.19 6.85
CA HIS A 181 8.61 -4.38 7.31
C HIS A 181 7.79 -4.13 8.58
N ILE A 182 8.23 -3.18 9.41
CA ILE A 182 7.53 -2.76 10.62
C ILE A 182 7.48 -1.23 10.68
N PHE A 183 6.56 -0.69 11.46
CA PHE A 183 6.46 0.75 11.71
C PHE A 183 6.06 1.03 13.17
N ASN A 184 6.37 2.23 13.62
CA ASN A 184 6.03 2.73 14.95
C ASN A 184 4.57 3.22 14.95
N THR A 185 3.80 2.85 15.98
CA THR A 185 2.37 3.19 16.08
C THR A 185 2.15 4.46 16.89
N ILE A 186 1.95 4.33 18.20
CA ILE A 186 1.57 5.41 19.12
C ILE A 186 2.78 6.18 19.64
N ASP A 187 3.94 5.52 19.73
CA ASP A 187 5.21 6.11 20.17
C ASP A 187 6.40 5.38 19.53
N GLU A 188 7.61 5.72 19.96
CA GLU A 188 8.85 5.16 19.43
C GLU A 188 9.17 3.73 19.90
N PHE A 189 8.37 3.18 20.83
CA PHE A 189 8.60 1.89 21.48
C PHE A 189 7.55 0.84 21.12
N HIS A 190 6.48 1.21 20.41
CA HIS A 190 5.43 0.31 19.95
C HIS A 190 5.54 0.02 18.46
N TYR A 191 5.60 -1.26 18.10
CA TYR A 191 5.80 -1.71 16.73
C TYR A 191 4.62 -2.54 16.19
N GLN A 192 4.30 -2.34 14.92
CA GLN A 192 3.37 -3.18 14.14
C GLN A 192 3.98 -3.56 12.79
N ILE A 193 3.41 -4.59 12.17
CA ILE A 193 3.83 -5.03 10.83
C ILE A 193 3.20 -4.14 9.78
N SER A 194 4.03 -3.68 8.85
CA SER A 194 3.57 -3.04 7.63
C SER A 194 3.01 -4.11 6.69
N THR A 195 1.68 -4.21 6.61
CA THR A 195 0.96 -4.99 5.58
C THR A 195 1.02 -4.33 4.21
#